data_AF-A0A7C6JIH9-F1
#
_entry.id   AF-A0A7C6JIH9-F1
#
_cell.length_a   1.000
_cell.length_b   1.000
_cell.length_c   1.000
_cell.angle_alpha   90.00
_cell.angle_beta   90.00
_cell.angle_gamma   90.00
#
_symmetry.space_group_name_H-M   'P 1'
#
loop_
_entity.id
_entity.type
_entity.pdbx_description
1 polymer ?
#
loop_
_entity_poly.entity_id
_entity_poly.type
_entity_poly.pdbx_seq_one_letter_code
_entity_poly.pdbx_strand_id
1 'polypeptide(L)'
;MTFLPTWVNPFVEQVANQAGSDAAWLSTLRQQALARFTTEGWPTSRIEAWRHTSLAIMEKNSYQPATTHEAADLLSNYQNGEDGVWMVFVNGQFNASLSKLDALPDGVALESVAAMLANQDARLQDVFGKVDSGFSPEALNLALAQDGAFIRVNRAVMLEKPIHLAFINTEEQSASFTRNFIALEAGAYATVVEHYLSSDDFAGLTNAVTRVWVDRDANLTHLKLQNQAEKSIHLAAIDAEQEQA
;
A
#
# COMPACT_ATOMS: atom_id res chain seq x y z
N MET A 1 0.15 12.63 27.35
CA MET A 1 -0.97 12.91 26.45
C MET A 1 -0.46 12.66 25.05
N THR A 2 -0.92 11.58 24.43
CA THR A 2 -0.53 11.29 23.05
C THR A 2 -1.46 12.08 22.15
N PHE A 3 -0.91 13.00 21.37
CA PHE A 3 -1.65 13.92 20.50
C PHE A 3 -1.51 13.40 19.06
N LEU A 4 -2.62 13.32 18.33
CA LEU A 4 -2.57 13.05 16.89
C LEU A 4 -1.78 14.20 16.23
N PRO A 5 -0.73 13.91 15.42
CA PRO A 5 -0.03 14.96 14.69
C PRO A 5 -1.01 15.74 13.82
N THR A 6 -0.97 17.07 13.87
CA THR A 6 -1.96 17.93 13.18
C THR A 6 -2.03 17.68 11.68
N TRP A 7 -0.91 17.25 11.09
CA TRP A 7 -0.81 16.92 9.67
C TRP A 7 -1.59 15.67 9.26
N VAL A 8 -2.05 14.84 10.21
CA VAL A 8 -2.90 13.69 9.90
C VAL A 8 -4.33 14.09 9.54
N ASN A 9 -4.83 15.23 10.05
CA ASN A 9 -6.23 15.64 9.86
C ASN A 9 -6.63 15.78 8.37
N PRO A 10 -5.85 16.43 7.50
CA PRO A 10 -6.16 16.49 6.07
C PRO A 10 -6.35 15.11 5.41
N PHE A 11 -5.58 14.10 5.84
CA PHE A 11 -5.73 12.74 5.32
C PHE A 11 -6.99 12.05 5.86
N VAL A 12 -7.36 12.30 7.12
CA VAL A 12 -8.63 11.83 7.70
C VAL A 12 -9.82 12.42 6.94
N GLU A 13 -9.78 13.71 6.62
CA GLU A 13 -10.80 14.38 5.81
C GLU A 13 -10.83 13.82 4.38
N GLN A 14 -9.67 13.55 3.79
CA GLN A 14 -9.58 12.93 2.47
C GLN A 14 -10.24 11.55 2.45
N VAL A 15 -9.91 10.64 3.39
CA VAL A 15 -10.48 9.28 3.41
C VAL A 15 -11.98 9.25 3.72
N ALA A 16 -12.49 10.27 4.43
CA ALA A 16 -13.92 10.41 4.71
C ALA A 16 -14.74 10.74 3.46
N ASN A 17 -14.12 11.25 2.39
CA ASN A 17 -14.76 11.64 1.14
C ASN A 17 -14.45 10.70 -0.04
N GLN A 18 -13.93 9.49 0.24
CA GLN A 18 -13.49 8.55 -0.79
C GLN A 18 -14.31 7.27 -0.88
N ALA A 19 -13.96 6.42 -1.85
CA ALA A 19 -14.56 5.11 -2.05
C ALA A 19 -14.55 4.27 -0.76
N GLY A 20 -15.68 3.62 -0.46
CA GLY A 20 -15.89 2.83 0.75
C GLY A 20 -16.16 3.65 2.01
N SER A 21 -16.28 4.99 1.94
CA SER A 21 -16.67 5.82 3.09
C SER A 21 -18.10 5.53 3.59
N ASP A 22 -18.95 5.01 2.72
CA ASP A 22 -20.31 4.52 3.01
C ASP A 22 -20.33 3.10 3.62
N ALA A 23 -19.23 2.35 3.53
CA ALA A 23 -19.11 1.02 4.12
C ALA A 23 -18.90 1.12 5.65
N ALA A 24 -19.93 0.77 6.42
CA ALA A 24 -19.93 0.88 7.88
C ALA A 24 -18.78 0.10 8.56
N TRP A 25 -18.43 -1.08 8.02
CA TRP A 25 -17.32 -1.88 8.54
C TRP A 25 -15.98 -1.16 8.40
N LEU A 26 -15.74 -0.51 7.24
CA LEU A 26 -14.48 0.19 6.97
C LEU A 26 -14.39 1.48 7.77
N SER A 27 -15.48 2.24 7.86
CA SER A 27 -15.54 3.44 8.69
C SER A 27 -15.23 3.12 10.16
N THR A 28 -15.83 2.07 10.70
CA THR A 28 -15.56 1.59 12.07
C THR A 28 -14.09 1.18 12.23
N LEU A 29 -13.56 0.41 11.27
CA LEU A 29 -12.18 -0.06 11.28
C LEU A 29 -11.17 1.10 11.27
N ARG A 30 -11.37 2.09 10.40
CA ARG A 30 -10.52 3.28 10.29
C ARG A 30 -10.55 4.12 11.56
N GLN A 31 -11.73 4.34 12.15
CA GLN A 31 -11.86 5.08 13.42
C GLN A 31 -11.12 4.40 14.57
N GLN A 32 -11.26 3.08 14.70
CA GLN A 32 -10.58 2.30 15.74
C GLN A 32 -9.06 2.30 15.53
N ALA A 33 -8.60 2.14 14.28
CA ALA A 33 -7.18 2.19 13.95
C ALA A 33 -6.56 3.57 14.21
N LEU A 34 -7.27 4.66 13.89
CA LEU A 34 -6.83 6.02 14.19
C LEU A 34 -6.78 6.27 15.70
N ALA A 35 -7.77 5.79 16.46
CA ALA A 35 -7.78 5.89 17.91
C ALA A 35 -6.61 5.12 18.56
N ARG A 36 -6.29 3.94 18.02
CA ARG A 36 -5.11 3.17 18.42
C ARG A 36 -3.83 3.96 18.16
N PHE A 37 -3.62 4.45 16.94
CA PHE A 37 -2.44 5.27 16.61
C PHE A 37 -2.35 6.52 17.49
N THR A 38 -3.49 7.19 17.73
CA THR A 38 -3.55 8.37 18.61
C THR A 38 -3.11 8.03 20.03
N THR A 39 -3.44 6.84 20.53
CA THR A 39 -3.08 6.40 21.88
C THR A 39 -1.62 5.99 21.98
N GLU A 40 -1.14 5.20 21.02
CA GLU A 40 0.22 4.62 21.00
C GLU A 40 1.28 5.64 20.57
N GLY A 41 0.95 6.54 19.64
CA GLY A 41 1.88 7.46 19.00
C GLY A 41 2.89 6.73 18.11
N TRP A 42 3.97 7.40 17.74
CA TRP A 42 5.06 6.75 17.02
C TRP A 42 5.81 5.76 17.92
N PRO A 43 6.22 4.59 17.40
CA PRO A 43 7.06 3.66 18.14
C PRO A 43 8.35 4.35 18.61
N THR A 44 8.76 4.01 19.84
CA THR A 44 10.01 4.50 20.42
C THR A 44 11.02 3.36 20.52
N SER A 45 12.29 3.69 20.68
CA SER A 45 13.36 2.71 20.90
C SER A 45 13.24 1.89 22.20
N ARG A 46 12.20 2.15 23.01
CA ARG A 46 11.82 1.30 24.15
C ARG A 46 11.10 0.02 23.72
N ILE A 47 10.51 0.01 22.53
CA ILE A 47 9.90 -1.19 21.94
C ILE A 47 11.03 -1.96 21.26
N GLU A 48 11.18 -3.25 21.57
CA GLU A 48 12.31 -4.06 21.11
C GLU A 48 12.45 -4.06 19.58
N ALA A 49 11.33 -4.21 18.86
CA ALA A 49 11.27 -4.16 17.40
C ALA A 49 11.74 -2.81 16.80
N TRP A 50 11.77 -1.74 17.61
CA TRP A 50 12.15 -0.37 17.21
C TRP A 50 13.41 0.13 17.91
N ARG A 51 14.13 -0.72 18.66
CA ARG A 51 15.32 -0.36 19.44
C ARG A 51 16.37 0.37 18.60
N HIS A 52 16.50 0.01 17.33
CA HIS A 52 17.51 0.53 16.40
C HIS A 52 16.96 1.51 15.37
N THR A 53 15.65 1.80 15.38
CA THR A 53 15.00 2.67 14.40
C THR A 53 14.23 3.77 15.12
N SER A 54 14.83 4.96 15.22
CA SER A 54 14.19 6.11 15.85
C SER A 54 13.22 6.79 14.89
N LEU A 55 11.95 6.88 15.28
CA LEU A 55 10.92 7.64 14.56
C LEU A 55 10.69 9.05 15.12
N ALA A 56 11.60 9.57 15.93
CA ALA A 56 11.51 10.93 16.47
C ALA A 56 11.48 12.03 15.37
N ILE A 57 11.98 11.72 14.16
CA ILE A 57 11.87 12.63 13.01
C ILE A 57 10.41 12.88 12.59
N MET A 58 9.52 11.92 12.83
CA MET A 58 8.10 12.03 12.49
C MET A 58 7.36 13.08 13.33
N GLU A 59 7.89 13.46 14.49
CA GLU A 59 7.36 14.53 15.32
C GLU A 59 7.70 15.93 14.79
N LYS A 60 8.74 16.03 13.95
CA LYS A 60 9.25 17.30 13.40
C LYS A 60 8.76 17.58 12.00
N ASN A 61 8.35 16.55 11.28
CA ASN A 61 7.85 16.66 9.92
C ASN A 61 6.34 16.85 9.90
N SER A 62 5.87 17.58 8.89
CA SER A 62 4.46 17.73 8.57
C SER A 62 4.27 17.32 7.11
N TYR A 63 3.16 16.65 6.82
CA TYR A 63 2.83 16.21 5.47
C TYR A 63 1.48 16.74 5.01
N GLN A 64 1.29 16.84 3.70
CA GLN A 64 0.01 17.22 3.09
C GLN A 64 -0.38 16.22 2.00
N PRO A 65 -1.68 16.05 1.71
CA PRO A 65 -2.10 15.37 0.49
C PRO A 65 -1.49 16.06 -0.73
N ALA A 66 -0.88 15.29 -1.63
CA ALA A 66 -0.32 15.83 -2.86
C ALA A 66 -1.43 16.38 -3.77
N THR A 67 -1.09 17.41 -4.55
CA THR A 67 -1.99 18.07 -5.50
C THR A 67 -1.56 17.84 -6.94
N THR A 68 -0.25 17.69 -7.17
CA THR A 68 0.33 17.32 -8.46
C THR A 68 0.20 15.81 -8.70
N HIS A 69 -0.04 15.41 -9.94
CA HIS A 69 -0.16 13.99 -10.34
C HIS A 69 0.70 13.64 -11.56
N GLU A 70 1.69 14.49 -11.89
CA GLU A 70 2.60 14.28 -13.02
C GLU A 70 3.66 13.23 -12.67
N ALA A 71 3.44 12.00 -13.15
CA ALA A 71 4.28 10.85 -12.86
C ALA A 71 4.81 10.13 -14.11
N ALA A 72 4.39 10.54 -15.31
CA ALA A 72 4.67 9.84 -16.57
C ALA A 72 6.17 9.76 -16.86
N ASP A 73 6.89 10.87 -16.72
CA ASP A 73 8.33 10.93 -17.01
C ASP A 73 9.12 10.04 -16.07
N LEU A 74 8.81 10.10 -14.77
CA LEU A 74 9.45 9.26 -13.76
C LEU A 74 9.17 7.77 -13.99
N LEU A 75 7.92 7.41 -14.29
CA LEU A 75 7.53 6.03 -14.62
C LEU A 75 8.29 5.49 -15.84
N SER A 76 8.46 6.31 -16.88
CA SER A 76 9.08 5.89 -18.14
C SER A 76 10.52 5.37 -17.96
N ASN A 77 11.26 5.91 -16.99
CA ASN A 77 12.64 5.48 -16.69
C ASN A 77 12.72 4.01 -16.21
N TYR A 78 11.64 3.48 -15.65
CA TYR A 78 11.58 2.12 -15.09
C TYR A 78 10.78 1.16 -15.97
N GLN A 79 9.81 1.67 -16.72
CA GLN A 79 8.98 0.85 -17.59
C GLN A 79 9.69 0.46 -18.90
N ASN A 80 10.66 1.25 -19.34
CA ASN A 80 11.33 1.04 -20.62
C ASN A 80 12.21 -0.23 -20.58
N GLY A 81 11.78 -1.27 -21.32
CA GLY A 81 12.53 -2.52 -21.48
C GLY A 81 12.08 -3.64 -20.54
N GLU A 82 11.14 -3.38 -19.65
CA GLU A 82 10.56 -4.36 -18.74
C GLU A 82 9.22 -4.88 -19.30
N ASP A 83 9.10 -6.19 -19.47
CA ASP A 83 7.85 -6.84 -19.87
C ASP A 83 6.94 -7.04 -18.65
N GLY A 84 5.62 -7.04 -18.88
CA GLY A 84 4.63 -7.34 -17.84
C GLY A 84 3.54 -6.29 -17.69
N VAL A 85 2.68 -6.55 -16.70
CA VAL A 85 1.51 -5.73 -16.42
C VAL A 85 1.89 -4.63 -15.44
N TRP A 86 1.57 -3.38 -15.74
CA TRP A 86 1.92 -2.23 -14.90
C TRP A 86 0.66 -1.60 -14.30
N MET A 87 0.50 -1.71 -12.99
CA MET A 87 -0.51 -1.02 -12.22
C MET A 87 0.13 0.15 -11.48
N VAL A 88 -0.29 1.37 -11.80
CA VAL A 88 0.37 2.60 -11.35
C VAL A 88 -0.49 3.31 -10.33
N PHE A 89 0.13 3.75 -9.24
CA PHE A 89 -0.48 4.51 -8.17
C PHE A 89 0.31 5.81 -7.99
N VAL A 90 -0.37 6.95 -8.11
CA VAL A 90 0.23 8.27 -7.92
C VAL A 90 -0.28 8.86 -6.62
N ASN A 91 0.63 9.18 -5.70
CA ASN A 91 0.33 9.69 -4.36
C ASN A 91 -0.68 8.81 -3.59
N GLY A 92 -0.56 7.49 -3.76
CA GLY A 92 -1.39 6.50 -3.08
C GLY A 92 -2.74 6.19 -3.74
N GLN A 93 -3.02 6.71 -4.95
CA GLN A 93 -4.27 6.47 -5.69
C GLN A 93 -4.01 5.84 -7.05
N PHE A 94 -4.83 4.86 -7.45
CA PHE A 94 -4.71 4.20 -8.75
C PHE A 94 -4.88 5.19 -9.91
N ASN A 95 -3.97 5.10 -10.89
CA ASN A 95 -3.96 5.93 -12.08
C ASN A 95 -4.12 5.04 -13.33
N ALA A 96 -5.35 5.00 -13.86
CA ALA A 96 -5.69 4.17 -15.01
C ALA A 96 -4.98 4.61 -16.30
N SER A 97 -4.72 5.90 -16.50
CA SER A 97 -4.11 6.40 -17.74
C SER A 97 -2.61 6.10 -17.86
N LEU A 98 -1.93 5.92 -16.72
CA LEU A 98 -0.52 5.49 -16.66
C LEU A 98 -0.37 3.97 -16.57
N SER A 99 -1.44 3.26 -16.23
CA SER A 99 -1.42 1.80 -16.08
C SER A 99 -1.50 1.09 -17.44
N LYS A 100 -0.78 -0.02 -17.57
CA LYS A 100 -0.82 -0.94 -18.71
C LYS A 100 -1.26 -2.30 -18.21
N LEU A 101 -2.58 -2.46 -18.16
CA LEU A 101 -3.24 -3.69 -17.70
C LEU A 101 -3.56 -4.56 -18.93
N ASP A 102 -2.51 -5.09 -19.57
CA ASP A 102 -2.67 -6.04 -20.69
C ASP A 102 -3.66 -7.16 -20.36
N ALA A 103 -4.19 -7.83 -21.37
CA ALA A 103 -5.10 -8.95 -21.16
C ALA A 103 -4.43 -10.04 -20.29
N LEU A 104 -4.83 -10.08 -19.02
CA LEU A 104 -4.43 -11.09 -18.06
C LEU A 104 -5.03 -12.44 -18.46
N PRO A 105 -4.34 -13.56 -18.18
CA PRO A 105 -4.92 -14.87 -18.43
C PRO A 105 -6.16 -15.10 -17.56
N ASP A 106 -7.05 -15.96 -18.03
CA ASP A 106 -8.23 -16.38 -17.26
C ASP A 106 -7.81 -16.89 -15.87
N GLY A 107 -8.52 -16.45 -14.84
CA GLY A 107 -8.25 -16.81 -13.45
C GLY A 107 -7.25 -15.90 -12.72
N VAL A 108 -6.84 -14.78 -13.31
CA VAL A 108 -6.13 -13.70 -12.61
C VAL A 108 -7.06 -12.50 -12.42
N ALA A 109 -7.23 -12.06 -11.18
CA ALA A 109 -7.87 -10.79 -10.84
C ALA A 109 -6.79 -9.78 -10.44
N LEU A 110 -6.81 -8.61 -11.09
CA LEU A 110 -5.98 -7.46 -10.77
C LEU A 110 -6.87 -6.23 -10.72
N GLU A 111 -7.11 -5.71 -9.53
CA GLU A 111 -8.08 -4.64 -9.30
C GLU A 111 -7.51 -3.58 -8.34
N SER A 112 -7.96 -2.34 -8.49
CA SER A 112 -7.73 -1.28 -7.49
C SER A 112 -8.59 -1.56 -6.26
N VAL A 113 -7.99 -1.46 -5.08
CA VAL A 113 -8.71 -1.56 -3.80
C VAL A 113 -9.78 -0.48 -3.71
N ALA A 114 -9.51 0.75 -4.17
CA ALA A 114 -10.53 1.80 -4.22
C ALA A 114 -11.72 1.44 -5.12
N ALA A 115 -11.47 0.81 -6.27
CA ALA A 115 -12.55 0.34 -7.15
C ALA A 115 -13.39 -0.78 -6.49
N MET A 116 -12.74 -1.73 -5.82
CA MET A 116 -13.42 -2.79 -5.08
C MET A 116 -14.22 -2.23 -3.89
N LEU A 117 -13.69 -1.24 -3.18
CA LEU A 117 -14.40 -0.54 -2.10
C LEU A 117 -15.65 0.20 -2.61
N ALA A 118 -15.54 0.89 -3.75
CA ALA A 118 -16.68 1.55 -4.39
C ALA A 118 -17.78 0.57 -4.79
N ASN A 119 -17.40 -0.65 -5.18
CA ASN A 119 -18.32 -1.74 -5.50
C ASN A 119 -18.78 -2.55 -4.29
N GLN A 120 -18.38 -2.17 -3.07
CA GLN A 120 -18.65 -2.89 -1.82
C GLN A 120 -18.30 -4.39 -1.89
N ASP A 121 -17.16 -4.69 -2.53
CA ASP A 121 -16.73 -6.08 -2.72
C ASP A 121 -16.42 -6.74 -1.36
N ALA A 122 -17.21 -7.76 -1.02
CA ALA A 122 -17.11 -8.47 0.25
C ALA A 122 -15.75 -9.15 0.46
N ARG A 123 -15.01 -9.48 -0.62
CA ARG A 123 -13.66 -10.06 -0.53
C ARG A 123 -12.71 -9.19 0.27
N LEU A 124 -12.89 -7.86 0.23
CA LEU A 124 -12.02 -6.93 0.96
C LEU A 124 -12.23 -6.98 2.48
N GLN A 125 -13.45 -7.21 2.96
CA GLN A 125 -13.76 -7.09 4.38
C GLN A 125 -12.91 -8.05 5.24
N ASP A 126 -12.72 -9.27 4.77
CA ASP A 126 -11.96 -10.30 5.49
C ASP A 126 -10.45 -10.08 5.40
N VAL A 127 -9.98 -9.50 4.29
CA VAL A 127 -8.54 -9.33 4.01
C VAL A 127 -8.02 -7.94 4.36
N PHE A 128 -8.86 -6.94 4.64
CA PHE A 128 -8.39 -5.56 4.83
C PHE A 128 -7.43 -5.43 6.01
N GLY A 129 -7.75 -6.06 7.14
CA GLY A 129 -6.90 -6.09 8.34
C GLY A 129 -7.69 -5.98 9.64
N LYS A 130 -6.98 -6.09 10.76
CA LYS A 130 -7.55 -5.96 12.11
C LYS A 130 -6.82 -4.87 12.88
N VAL A 131 -7.54 -4.21 13.80
CA VAL A 131 -7.03 -3.05 14.57
C VAL A 131 -5.83 -3.42 15.44
N ASP A 132 -5.77 -4.65 15.93
CA ASP A 132 -4.74 -5.17 16.84
C ASP A 132 -3.49 -5.71 16.13
N SER A 133 -3.46 -5.71 14.80
CA SER A 133 -2.33 -6.21 14.01
C SER A 133 -1.19 -5.19 13.91
N GLY A 134 0.06 -5.67 13.89
CA GLY A 134 1.25 -4.84 13.66
C GLY A 134 1.50 -3.77 14.72
N PHE A 135 2.33 -2.78 14.39
CA PHE A 135 2.61 -1.62 15.24
C PHE A 135 1.77 -0.40 14.83
N SER A 136 1.98 0.71 15.53
CA SER A 136 1.22 1.93 15.29
C SER A 136 1.37 2.52 13.87
N PRO A 137 2.50 2.40 13.12
CA PRO A 137 2.55 2.80 11.71
C PRO A 137 1.55 2.01 10.84
N GLU A 138 1.37 0.71 11.09
CA GLU A 138 0.39 -0.13 10.42
C GLU A 138 -1.04 0.22 10.82
N ALA A 139 -1.27 0.65 12.07
CA ALA A 139 -2.55 1.21 12.51
C ALA A 139 -2.86 2.54 11.79
N LEU A 140 -1.86 3.41 11.61
CA LEU A 140 -2.02 4.62 10.82
C LEU A 140 -2.33 4.30 9.34
N ASN A 141 -1.63 3.32 8.76
CA ASN A 141 -1.96 2.83 7.40
C ASN A 141 -3.38 2.29 7.34
N LEU A 142 -3.81 1.48 8.30
CA LEU A 142 -5.17 0.92 8.36
C LEU A 142 -6.24 2.03 8.42
N ALA A 143 -5.94 3.14 9.11
CA ALA A 143 -6.82 4.30 9.18
C ALA A 143 -6.86 5.11 7.87
N LEU A 144 -5.74 5.24 7.17
CA LEU A 144 -5.56 6.22 6.10
C LEU A 144 -5.37 5.63 4.69
N ALA A 145 -5.20 4.31 4.54
CA ALA A 145 -5.03 3.70 3.23
C ALA A 145 -6.31 3.83 2.40
N GLN A 146 -6.14 4.36 1.20
CA GLN A 146 -7.21 4.74 0.28
C GLN A 146 -7.35 3.74 -0.86
N ASP A 147 -6.21 3.21 -1.29
CA ASP A 147 -6.10 2.35 -2.45
C ASP A 147 -4.90 1.40 -2.29
N GLY A 148 -4.68 0.61 -3.33
CA GLY A 148 -3.61 -0.37 -3.46
C GLY A 148 -4.01 -1.42 -4.47
N ALA A 149 -3.16 -2.42 -4.65
CA ALA A 149 -3.43 -3.51 -5.57
C ALA A 149 -4.13 -4.67 -4.85
N PHE A 150 -5.19 -5.19 -5.46
CA PHE A 150 -5.72 -6.51 -5.15
C PHE A 150 -5.34 -7.47 -6.27
N ILE A 151 -4.56 -8.49 -5.93
CA ILE A 151 -4.08 -9.53 -6.84
C ILE A 151 -4.59 -10.87 -6.33
N ARG A 152 -5.30 -11.60 -7.18
CA ARG A 152 -5.64 -13.00 -6.92
C ARG A 152 -5.30 -13.85 -8.14
N VAL A 153 -4.58 -14.94 -7.91
CA VAL A 153 -4.23 -15.92 -8.94
C VAL A 153 -4.87 -17.25 -8.55
N ASN A 154 -5.80 -17.71 -9.38
CA ASN A 154 -6.56 -18.93 -9.12
C ASN A 154 -5.70 -20.19 -9.21
N ARG A 155 -6.24 -21.29 -8.68
CA ARG A 155 -5.58 -22.59 -8.60
C ARG A 155 -4.93 -23.00 -9.92
N ALA A 156 -3.68 -23.42 -9.84
CA ALA A 156 -2.88 -23.91 -10.97
C ALA A 156 -2.72 -22.92 -12.15
N VAL A 157 -3.03 -21.64 -11.96
CA VAL A 157 -2.76 -20.59 -12.95
C VAL A 157 -1.30 -20.16 -12.84
N MET A 158 -0.59 -20.16 -13.96
CA MET A 158 0.78 -19.67 -14.06
C MET A 158 0.80 -18.33 -14.79
N LEU A 159 1.16 -17.27 -14.06
CA LEU A 159 1.37 -15.96 -14.64
C LEU A 159 2.84 -15.78 -15.01
N GLU A 160 3.14 -15.95 -16.30
CA GLU A 160 4.52 -15.92 -16.82
C GLU A 160 5.14 -14.51 -16.74
N LYS A 161 4.34 -13.48 -17.01
CA LYS A 161 4.78 -12.10 -16.96
C LYS A 161 4.61 -11.50 -15.57
N PRO A 162 5.55 -10.69 -15.07
CA PRO A 162 5.41 -10.05 -13.76
C PRO A 162 4.27 -9.01 -13.72
N ILE A 163 3.72 -8.83 -12.53
CA ILE A 163 2.87 -7.68 -12.19
C ILE A 163 3.75 -6.64 -11.51
N HIS A 164 3.89 -5.47 -12.13
CA HIS A 164 4.58 -4.31 -11.60
C HIS A 164 3.56 -3.40 -10.92
N LEU A 165 3.75 -3.16 -9.63
CA LEU A 165 3.02 -2.17 -8.85
C LEU A 165 3.91 -0.95 -8.68
N ALA A 166 3.63 0.14 -9.40
CA ALA A 166 4.43 1.35 -9.33
C ALA A 166 3.76 2.40 -8.44
N PHE A 167 4.32 2.66 -7.26
CA PHE A 167 3.89 3.68 -6.31
C PHE A 167 4.77 4.91 -6.45
N ILE A 168 4.20 6.02 -6.93
CA ILE A 168 4.94 7.22 -7.31
C ILE A 168 4.49 8.40 -6.46
N ASN A 169 5.42 8.99 -5.70
CA ASN A 169 5.20 10.25 -5.00
C ASN A 169 5.73 11.41 -5.86
N THR A 170 4.90 12.43 -6.09
CA THR A 170 5.19 13.52 -7.04
C THR A 170 5.36 14.90 -6.39
N GLU A 171 5.35 14.97 -5.06
CA GLU A 171 5.41 16.25 -4.33
C GLU A 171 6.23 16.12 -3.04
N GLU A 172 7.05 17.13 -2.75
CA GLU A 172 7.79 17.22 -1.48
C GLU A 172 6.83 17.36 -0.29
N GLN A 173 7.19 16.83 0.87
CA GLN A 173 6.35 16.88 2.08
C GLN A 173 4.94 16.33 1.86
N SER A 174 4.76 15.43 0.89
CA SER A 174 3.52 14.66 0.74
C SER A 174 3.59 13.33 1.50
N ALA A 175 2.44 12.74 1.80
CA ALA A 175 2.36 11.38 2.32
C ALA A 175 1.43 10.50 1.47
N SER A 176 1.84 9.25 1.25
CA SER A 176 1.03 8.23 0.57
C SER A 176 0.82 7.01 1.47
N PHE A 177 -0.43 6.52 1.48
CA PHE A 177 -0.86 5.38 2.27
C PHE A 177 -1.50 4.34 1.36
N THR A 178 -0.83 3.20 1.18
CA THR A 178 -1.30 2.14 0.28
C THR A 178 -1.41 0.81 1.01
N ARG A 179 -2.38 -0.01 0.59
CA ARG A 179 -2.59 -1.34 1.14
C ARG A 179 -2.86 -2.35 0.05
N ASN A 180 -1.95 -3.30 -0.11
CA ASN A 180 -1.96 -4.30 -1.16
C ASN A 180 -2.36 -5.67 -0.62
N PHE A 181 -3.04 -6.47 -1.45
CA PHE A 181 -3.47 -7.82 -1.13
C PHE A 181 -3.05 -8.75 -2.27
N ILE A 182 -2.31 -9.80 -1.95
CA ILE A 182 -1.82 -10.77 -2.92
C ILE A 182 -2.23 -12.16 -2.45
N ALA A 183 -3.06 -12.86 -3.21
CA ALA A 183 -3.52 -14.21 -2.91
C ALA A 183 -3.21 -15.15 -4.06
N LEU A 184 -2.42 -16.18 -3.80
CA LEU A 184 -2.16 -17.27 -4.74
C LEU A 184 -2.84 -18.53 -4.19
N GLU A 185 -3.81 -19.06 -4.94
CA GLU A 185 -4.46 -20.34 -4.65
C GLU A 185 -3.53 -21.53 -4.99
N ALA A 186 -3.89 -22.73 -4.54
CA ALA A 186 -3.02 -23.89 -4.62
C ALA A 186 -2.39 -24.11 -6.03
N GLY A 187 -1.09 -24.34 -6.07
CA GLY A 187 -0.33 -24.55 -7.31
C GLY A 187 -0.21 -23.34 -8.25
N ALA A 188 -0.68 -22.15 -7.85
CA ALA A 188 -0.54 -20.93 -8.64
C ALA A 188 0.90 -20.40 -8.65
N TYR A 189 1.27 -19.67 -9.70
CA TYR A 189 2.59 -19.05 -9.83
C TYR A 189 2.46 -17.59 -10.27
N ALA A 190 3.16 -16.68 -9.60
CA ALA A 190 3.27 -15.28 -10.03
C ALA A 190 4.55 -14.59 -9.54
N THR A 191 4.95 -13.56 -10.28
CA THR A 191 5.96 -12.58 -9.85
C THR A 191 5.30 -11.23 -9.66
N VAL A 192 5.49 -10.60 -8.50
CA VAL A 192 5.01 -9.25 -8.20
C VAL A 192 6.19 -8.36 -7.82
N VAL A 193 6.30 -7.20 -8.46
CA VAL A 193 7.36 -6.22 -8.24
C VAL A 193 6.76 -4.91 -7.76
N GLU A 194 7.04 -4.52 -6.52
CA GLU A 194 6.69 -3.21 -5.98
C GLU A 194 7.81 -2.21 -6.24
N HIS A 195 7.52 -1.17 -7.03
CA HIS A 195 8.40 -0.03 -7.27
C HIS A 195 7.92 1.15 -6.43
N TYR A 196 8.80 1.70 -5.61
CA TYR A 196 8.53 2.93 -4.86
C TYR A 196 9.42 4.04 -5.40
N LEU A 197 8.80 5.02 -6.06
CA LEU A 197 9.48 6.01 -6.86
C LEU A 197 9.18 7.43 -6.35
N SER A 198 10.16 8.31 -6.43
CA SER A 198 9.98 9.77 -6.35
C SER A 198 11.04 10.49 -7.18
N SER A 199 10.88 11.79 -7.41
CA SER A 199 12.02 12.63 -7.79
C SER A 199 13.03 12.66 -6.64
N ASP A 200 14.32 12.85 -6.93
CA ASP A 200 15.39 12.96 -5.92
C ASP A 200 15.21 14.16 -5.00
N ASP A 201 14.50 15.19 -5.47
CA ASP A 201 14.19 16.39 -4.69
C ASP A 201 12.95 16.24 -3.80
N PHE A 202 12.14 15.18 -4.00
CA PHE A 202 10.85 15.02 -3.33
C PHE A 202 10.94 14.05 -2.16
N ALA A 203 11.28 14.59 -0.99
CA ALA A 203 11.23 13.85 0.26
C ALA A 203 9.81 13.84 0.85
N GLY A 204 9.21 12.67 0.95
CA GLY A 204 7.87 12.47 1.51
C GLY A 204 7.80 11.31 2.51
N LEU A 205 6.58 10.98 2.93
CA LEU A 205 6.28 9.77 3.68
C LEU A 205 5.59 8.76 2.75
N THR A 206 6.13 7.55 2.68
CA THR A 206 5.39 6.39 2.16
C THR A 206 5.10 5.47 3.33
N ASN A 207 3.83 5.14 3.52
CA ASN A 207 3.39 4.13 4.45
C ASN A 207 2.62 3.03 3.70
N ALA A 208 3.27 1.89 3.47
CA ALA A 208 2.74 0.82 2.62
C ALA A 208 2.61 -0.50 3.37
N VAL A 209 1.46 -1.16 3.24
CA VAL A 209 1.23 -2.49 3.83
C VAL A 209 0.88 -3.46 2.70
N THR A 210 1.60 -4.58 2.62
CA THR A 210 1.28 -5.66 1.68
C THR A 210 0.94 -6.92 2.47
N ARG A 211 -0.23 -7.49 2.21
CA ARG A 211 -0.68 -8.75 2.80
C ARG A 211 -0.67 -9.85 1.75
N VAL A 212 -0.09 -10.98 2.08
CA VAL A 212 0.20 -12.07 1.17
C VAL A 212 -0.33 -13.38 1.72
N TRP A 213 -1.08 -14.11 0.89
CA TRP A 213 -1.50 -15.48 1.15
C TRP A 213 -1.02 -16.39 0.03
N VAL A 214 -0.24 -17.41 0.38
CA VAL A 214 0.29 -18.42 -0.55
C VAL A 214 -0.20 -19.79 -0.11
N ASP A 215 -1.15 -20.34 -0.85
CA ASP A 215 -1.74 -21.66 -0.61
C ASP A 215 -0.75 -22.78 -1.00
N ARG A 216 -1.10 -24.03 -0.70
CA ARG A 216 -0.28 -25.22 -0.90
C ARG A 216 0.25 -25.31 -2.34
N ASP A 217 1.54 -25.62 -2.47
CA ASP A 217 2.25 -25.75 -3.75
C ASP A 217 2.25 -24.49 -4.64
N ALA A 218 1.73 -23.36 -4.15
CA ALA A 218 1.79 -22.09 -4.87
C ALA A 218 3.14 -21.40 -4.67
N ASN A 219 3.53 -20.56 -5.63
CA ASN A 219 4.82 -19.88 -5.64
C ASN A 219 4.65 -18.40 -5.98
N LEU A 220 4.98 -17.54 -5.03
CA LEU A 220 5.09 -16.09 -5.23
C LEU A 220 6.56 -15.67 -5.19
N THR A 221 7.02 -15.02 -6.25
CA THR A 221 8.23 -14.19 -6.19
C THR A 221 7.81 -12.74 -5.93
N HIS A 222 8.12 -12.21 -4.75
CA HIS A 222 7.83 -10.82 -4.39
C HIS A 222 9.13 -10.00 -4.33
N LEU A 223 9.21 -8.96 -5.14
CA LEU A 223 10.35 -8.06 -5.23
C LEU A 223 9.92 -6.66 -4.81
N LYS A 224 10.77 -5.98 -4.04
CA LYS A 224 10.53 -4.60 -3.61
C LYS A 224 11.73 -3.72 -3.93
N LEU A 225 11.51 -2.73 -4.77
CA LEU A 225 12.50 -1.77 -5.25
C LEU A 225 12.18 -0.39 -4.69
N GLN A 226 13.10 0.18 -3.90
CA GLN A 226 12.96 1.49 -3.29
C GLN A 226 13.90 2.48 -3.98
N ASN A 227 13.35 3.33 -4.83
CA ASN A 227 14.04 4.37 -5.58
C ASN A 227 13.38 5.73 -5.29
N GLN A 228 13.35 6.08 -4.01
CA GLN A 228 12.83 7.36 -3.51
C GLN A 228 14.01 8.26 -3.10
N ALA A 229 13.76 9.56 -2.99
CA ALA A 229 14.75 10.52 -2.51
C ALA A 229 15.38 10.07 -1.19
N GLU A 230 16.67 10.35 -0.98
CA GLU A 230 17.44 9.93 0.20
C GLU A 230 16.80 10.36 1.53
N LYS A 231 16.11 11.50 1.54
CA LYS A 231 15.43 12.04 2.72
C LYS A 231 13.98 11.55 2.89
N SER A 232 13.49 10.70 1.99
CA SER A 232 12.17 10.10 2.10
C SER A 232 12.10 9.16 3.29
N ILE A 233 10.94 9.13 3.95
CA ILE A 233 10.65 8.17 5.00
C ILE A 233 9.77 7.08 4.41
N HIS A 234 10.25 5.85 4.43
CA HIS A 234 9.52 4.68 3.97
C HIS A 234 9.23 3.75 5.15
N LEU A 235 7.98 3.72 5.60
CA LEU A 235 7.49 2.78 6.60
C LEU A 235 6.68 1.72 5.86
N ALA A 236 7.08 0.46 5.98
CA ALA A 236 6.32 -0.60 5.34
C ALA A 236 6.31 -1.89 6.13
N ALA A 237 5.21 -2.62 6.00
CA ALA A 237 5.04 -3.95 6.55
C ALA A 237 4.60 -4.92 5.44
N ILE A 238 5.18 -6.12 5.46
CA ILE A 238 4.76 -7.25 4.63
C ILE A 238 4.33 -8.34 5.59
N ASP A 239 3.07 -8.72 5.52
CA ASP A 239 2.46 -9.80 6.29
C ASP A 239 2.22 -10.96 5.34
N ALA A 240 2.87 -12.11 5.56
CA ALA A 240 2.83 -13.24 4.64
C ALA A 240 2.46 -14.53 5.38
N GLU A 241 1.37 -15.15 4.92
CA GLU A 241 0.90 -16.45 5.36
C GLU A 241 1.13 -17.48 4.24
N GLN A 242 1.82 -18.58 4.57
CA GLN A 242 2.08 -19.67 3.64
C GLN A 242 1.54 -20.98 4.22
N GLU A 243 0.69 -21.67 3.45
CA GLU A 243 0.20 -22.99 3.83
C GLU A 243 1.30 -24.05 3.65
N GLN A 244 1.40 -24.98 4.60
CA GLN A 244 2.42 -26.03 4.54
C GLN A 244 2.13 -27.02 3.41
N ALA A 245 3.20 -27.44 2.73
CA ALA A 245 3.16 -28.42 1.64
C ALA A 245 2.71 -29.82 2.07
#